data_AF-A0A679K319-F1
#
_entry.id   AF-A0A679K319-F1
#
_cell.length_a   1.000
_cell.length_b   1.000
_cell.length_c   1.000
_cell.angle_alpha   90.00
_cell.angle_beta   90.00
_cell.angle_gamma   90.00
#
_symmetry.space_group_name_H-M   'P 1'
#
loop_
_entity.id
_entity.type
_entity.pdbx_description
1 polymer ?
#
loop_
_entity_poly.entity_id
_entity_poly.type
_entity_poly.pdbx_seq_one_letter_code
_entity_poly.pdbx_strand_id
1 'polypeptide(L)'
;MSGLRSLPINEMLKRQTIGLTDILHLRRVFYDDGIISADEAEIIFALNNACHAYHPEWPEFFIEAITDYIVYQEAPRGYITADNGRWLIDRVSRDGKIDTKTELELIVNVLDKARWAPVSLVKFALEQVKHAVVDGAGPLRDGKAIEARTISEGEVDLLRRILYAFAGDGNVAVTRAEADVLFDIDEAISASAPNPAWTDLFVKAIANVMMAASGYAVPSREEALRQEATLEEPEEQTSVLAALLSMVQSNLASVQDAYHDQTVEERALARLEHQRIEIITHEEITEAEATWLVSRLGRDGRLSPSEKALVSYLNHESPRIHPVLTEAVCRLGDAA
;
A
#
# COMPACT_ATOMS: atom_id res chain seq x y z
N MET A 1 31.84 5.78 -13.97
CA MET A 1 31.70 6.47 -15.29
C MET A 1 32.40 5.82 -16.50
N SER A 2 33.51 5.07 -16.38
CA SER A 2 34.15 4.45 -17.57
C SER A 2 33.39 3.23 -18.13
N GLY A 3 32.61 2.51 -17.30
CA GLY A 3 31.82 1.34 -17.70
C GLY A 3 30.61 1.66 -18.58
N LEU A 4 29.91 2.77 -18.30
CA LEU A 4 28.74 3.22 -19.08
C LEU A 4 29.01 3.38 -20.58
N ARG A 5 30.23 3.81 -20.95
CA ARG A 5 30.63 3.98 -22.36
C ARG A 5 30.81 2.67 -23.12
N SER A 6 30.93 1.55 -22.41
CA SER A 6 31.09 0.22 -23.01
C SER A 6 29.75 -0.49 -23.26
N LEU A 7 28.65 0.04 -22.73
CA LEU A 7 27.33 -0.55 -22.91
C LEU A 7 26.74 -0.17 -24.28
N PRO A 8 26.17 -1.13 -25.04
CA PRO A 8 25.54 -0.86 -26.31
C PRO A 8 24.13 -0.27 -26.14
N ILE A 9 23.94 0.69 -25.22
CA ILE A 9 22.63 1.32 -24.90
C ILE A 9 21.98 1.88 -26.18
N ASN A 10 22.75 2.59 -26.99
CA ASN A 10 22.26 3.15 -28.26
C ASN A 10 21.82 2.07 -29.26
N GLU A 11 22.43 0.89 -29.23
CA GLU A 11 22.01 -0.23 -30.08
C GLU A 11 20.70 -0.83 -29.58
N MET A 12 20.60 -1.08 -28.26
CA MET A 12 19.38 -1.58 -27.61
C MET A 12 18.19 -0.65 -27.87
N LEU A 13 18.38 0.67 -27.72
CA LEU A 13 17.37 1.68 -28.00
C LEU A 13 16.98 1.73 -29.48
N LYS A 14 17.93 1.57 -30.41
CA LYS A 14 17.64 1.55 -31.85
C LYS A 14 16.83 0.34 -32.29
N ARG A 15 17.16 -0.84 -31.75
CA ARG A 15 16.45 -2.08 -32.11
C ARG A 15 15.19 -2.30 -31.28
N GLN A 16 15.00 -1.54 -30.20
CA GLN A 16 13.85 -1.60 -29.27
C GLN A 16 13.59 -2.99 -28.67
N THR A 17 14.64 -3.80 -28.55
CA THR A 17 14.60 -5.15 -27.97
C THR A 17 15.76 -5.37 -27.00
N ILE A 18 15.49 -6.12 -25.94
CA ILE A 18 16.48 -6.48 -24.92
C ILE A 18 16.52 -8.01 -24.80
N GLY A 19 17.67 -8.60 -25.14
CA GLY A 19 17.92 -10.04 -25.00
C GLY A 19 18.69 -10.37 -23.72
N LEU A 20 18.88 -11.66 -23.47
CA LEU A 20 19.60 -12.16 -22.29
C LEU A 20 21.05 -11.63 -22.20
N THR A 21 21.78 -11.61 -23.32
CA THR A 21 23.16 -11.10 -23.36
C THR A 21 23.25 -9.63 -22.92
N ASP A 22 22.23 -8.84 -23.25
CA ASP A 22 22.16 -7.43 -22.87
C ASP A 22 21.95 -7.27 -21.38
N ILE A 23 21.05 -8.07 -20.79
CA ILE A 23 20.80 -8.09 -19.34
C ILE A 23 22.07 -8.48 -18.59
N LEU A 24 22.78 -9.51 -19.04
CA LEU A 24 24.05 -9.93 -18.42
C LEU A 24 25.13 -8.86 -18.51
N HIS A 25 25.22 -8.13 -19.62
CA HIS A 25 26.13 -6.99 -19.75
C HIS A 25 25.73 -5.83 -18.84
N LEU A 26 24.44 -5.50 -18.74
CA LEU A 26 23.92 -4.45 -17.85
C LEU A 26 24.21 -4.81 -16.40
N ARG A 27 23.88 -6.03 -15.95
CA ARG A 27 24.20 -6.53 -14.60
C ARG A 27 25.69 -6.41 -14.30
N ARG A 28 26.56 -6.84 -15.23
CA ARG A 28 28.01 -6.78 -15.02
C ARG A 28 28.52 -5.36 -14.87
N VAL A 29 28.00 -4.41 -15.66
CA VAL A 29 28.51 -3.02 -15.65
C VAL A 29 27.91 -2.23 -14.50
N PHE A 30 26.61 -2.35 -14.23
CA PHE A 30 25.94 -1.58 -13.18
C PHE A 30 26.23 -2.09 -11.77
N TYR A 31 26.60 -3.36 -11.61
CA TYR A 31 27.01 -3.92 -10.31
C TYR A 31 28.52 -4.13 -10.20
N ASP A 32 29.33 -3.51 -11.07
CA ASP A 32 30.81 -3.62 -11.01
C ASP A 32 31.36 -3.00 -9.71
N ASP A 33 30.79 -1.87 -9.28
CA ASP A 33 31.10 -1.20 -8.01
C ASP A 33 30.05 -1.48 -6.90
N GLY A 34 29.05 -2.31 -7.20
CA GLY A 34 28.00 -2.75 -6.29
C GLY A 34 26.94 -1.71 -5.96
N ILE A 35 26.88 -0.58 -6.68
CA ILE A 35 25.91 0.50 -6.45
C ILE A 35 25.34 0.96 -7.80
N ILE A 36 24.02 1.12 -7.88
CA ILE A 36 23.33 1.75 -9.00
C ILE A 36 23.36 3.27 -8.79
N SER A 37 23.92 4.00 -9.74
CA SER A 37 23.87 5.47 -9.73
C SER A 37 22.54 6.02 -10.28
N ALA A 38 22.24 7.28 -9.98
CA ALA A 38 21.07 7.97 -10.55
C ALA A 38 21.06 7.94 -12.10
N ASP A 39 22.21 8.15 -12.73
CA ASP A 39 22.36 8.09 -14.19
C ASP A 39 22.05 6.68 -14.73
N GLU A 40 22.42 5.63 -14.00
CA GLU A 40 22.13 4.24 -14.37
C GLU A 40 20.65 3.90 -14.20
N ALA A 41 20.02 4.36 -13.12
CA ALA A 41 18.59 4.24 -12.93
C ALA A 41 17.80 4.91 -14.08
N GLU A 42 18.22 6.11 -14.50
CA GLU A 42 17.62 6.80 -15.65
C GLU A 42 17.81 6.03 -16.97
N ILE A 43 18.97 5.40 -17.19
CA ILE A 43 19.19 4.52 -18.36
C ILE A 43 18.26 3.30 -18.30
N ILE A 44 18.10 2.68 -17.13
CA ILE A 44 17.22 1.52 -16.95
C ILE A 44 15.76 1.89 -17.28
N PHE A 45 15.28 3.04 -16.79
CA PHE A 45 13.96 3.56 -17.15
C PHE A 45 13.84 3.89 -18.64
N ALA A 46 14.85 4.51 -19.24
CA ALA A 46 14.86 4.82 -20.66
C ALA A 46 14.74 3.54 -21.52
N LEU A 47 15.45 2.47 -21.13
CA LEU A 47 15.35 1.16 -21.77
C LEU A 47 13.95 0.55 -21.60
N ASN A 48 13.39 0.60 -20.39
CA ASN A 48 12.04 0.09 -20.10
C ASN A 48 10.93 0.85 -20.86
N ASN A 49 11.15 2.13 -21.14
CA ASN A 49 10.17 2.95 -21.86
C ASN A 49 10.30 2.82 -23.39
N ALA A 50 11.52 2.62 -23.90
CA ALA A 50 11.79 2.61 -25.34
C ALA A 50 11.66 1.24 -25.99
N CYS A 51 11.80 0.16 -25.23
CA CYS A 51 11.74 -1.20 -25.75
C CYS A 51 10.31 -1.77 -25.68
N HIS A 52 9.98 -2.68 -26.60
CA HIS A 52 8.64 -3.28 -26.68
C HIS A 52 8.67 -4.81 -26.63
N ALA A 53 9.85 -5.40 -26.76
CA ALA A 53 10.07 -6.83 -26.59
C ALA A 53 11.25 -7.08 -25.66
N TYR A 54 10.98 -7.81 -24.60
CA TYR A 54 11.91 -8.10 -23.52
C TYR A 54 12.16 -9.60 -23.40
N HIS A 55 13.38 -9.95 -23.01
CA HIS A 55 13.64 -11.26 -22.44
C HIS A 55 12.86 -11.40 -21.10
N PRO A 56 12.35 -12.60 -20.75
CA PRO A 56 11.57 -12.81 -19.52
C PRO A 56 12.28 -12.43 -18.20
N GLU A 57 13.60 -12.30 -18.20
CA GLU A 57 14.40 -11.87 -17.04
C GLU A 57 14.46 -10.34 -16.87
N TRP A 58 14.04 -9.57 -17.86
CA TRP A 58 14.08 -8.10 -17.79
C TRP A 58 13.26 -7.53 -16.63
N PRO A 59 11.99 -7.95 -16.41
CA PRO A 59 11.20 -7.42 -15.30
C PRO A 59 11.89 -7.62 -13.94
N GLU A 60 12.46 -8.80 -13.70
CA GLU A 60 13.16 -9.10 -12.45
C GLU A 60 14.38 -8.18 -12.27
N PHE A 61 15.22 -8.05 -13.30
CA PHE A 61 16.37 -7.15 -13.26
C PHE A 61 15.99 -5.68 -13.07
N PHE A 62 14.97 -5.22 -13.80
CA PHE A 62 14.46 -3.85 -13.70
C PHE A 62 13.96 -3.54 -12.29
N ILE A 63 13.14 -4.43 -11.72
CA ILE A 63 12.60 -4.26 -10.37
C ILE A 63 13.72 -4.29 -9.33
N GLU A 64 14.65 -5.25 -9.42
CA GLU A 64 15.80 -5.38 -8.54
C GLU A 64 16.66 -4.11 -8.55
N ALA A 65 17.11 -3.67 -9.73
CA ALA A 65 18.04 -2.54 -9.85
C ALA A 65 17.44 -1.22 -9.37
N ILE A 66 16.17 -0.94 -9.71
CA ILE A 66 15.52 0.30 -9.26
C ILE A 66 15.20 0.25 -7.76
N THR A 67 14.83 -0.91 -7.23
CA THR A 67 14.62 -1.09 -5.78
C THR A 67 15.92 -0.91 -5.02
N ASP A 68 17.03 -1.48 -5.51
CA ASP A 68 18.35 -1.32 -4.91
C ASP A 68 18.76 0.15 -4.85
N TYR A 69 18.59 0.87 -5.96
CA TYR A 69 18.86 2.30 -6.03
C TYR A 69 18.03 3.07 -5.00
N ILE A 70 16.70 3.00 -5.09
CA ILE A 70 15.81 3.91 -4.34
C ILE A 70 15.67 3.54 -2.86
N VAL A 71 15.73 2.25 -2.51
CA VAL A 71 15.51 1.77 -1.14
C VAL A 71 16.83 1.57 -0.40
N TYR A 72 17.83 0.94 -1.01
CA TYR A 72 19.01 0.50 -0.26
C TYR A 72 20.23 1.41 -0.41
N GLN A 73 20.30 2.20 -1.48
CA GLN A 73 21.49 2.98 -1.82
C GLN A 73 21.29 4.48 -1.58
N GLU A 74 20.16 5.03 -2.02
CA GLU A 74 19.78 6.41 -1.75
C GLU A 74 19.60 6.67 -0.25
N ALA A 75 20.04 7.86 0.19
CA ALA A 75 19.91 8.26 1.58
C ALA A 75 18.55 8.94 1.81
N PRO A 76 17.84 8.64 2.92
CA PRO A 76 18.22 7.73 4.01
C PRO A 76 17.91 6.25 3.67
N ARG A 77 18.91 5.38 3.84
CA ARG A 77 18.78 3.96 3.46
C ARG A 77 17.63 3.26 4.18
N GLY A 78 16.82 2.55 3.40
CA GLY A 78 15.59 1.90 3.83
C GLY A 78 14.40 2.84 3.90
N TYR A 79 14.53 4.14 3.61
CA TYR A 79 13.43 5.09 3.62
C TYR A 79 13.27 5.72 2.25
N ILE A 80 12.02 5.93 1.86
CA ILE A 80 11.70 6.69 0.66
C ILE A 80 11.26 8.08 1.11
N THR A 81 11.88 9.11 0.55
CA THR A 81 11.47 10.51 0.75
C THR A 81 10.35 10.87 -0.23
N ALA A 82 9.62 11.95 0.04
CA ALA A 82 8.60 12.49 -0.87
C ALA A 82 9.19 12.82 -2.25
N ASP A 83 10.41 13.34 -2.30
CA ASP A 83 11.11 13.63 -3.55
C ASP A 83 11.44 12.35 -4.34
N ASN A 84 11.95 11.31 -3.66
CA ASN A 84 12.24 10.01 -4.29
C ASN A 84 10.95 9.31 -4.75
N GLY A 85 9.90 9.35 -3.93
CA GLY A 85 8.58 8.83 -4.26
C GLY A 85 7.98 9.54 -5.47
N ARG A 86 8.07 10.86 -5.53
CA ARG A 86 7.65 11.66 -6.68
C ARG A 86 8.46 11.34 -7.93
N TRP A 87 9.78 11.25 -7.82
CA TRP A 87 10.64 10.85 -8.94
C TRP A 87 10.23 9.48 -9.49
N LEU A 88 9.95 8.51 -8.63
CA LEU A 88 9.51 7.18 -9.03
C LEU A 88 8.15 7.25 -9.75
N ILE A 89 7.17 7.97 -9.19
CA ILE A 89 5.84 8.17 -9.80
C ILE A 89 5.99 8.80 -11.19
N ASP A 90 6.78 9.86 -11.34
CA ASP A 90 7.01 10.57 -12.60
C ASP A 90 7.68 9.68 -13.68
N ARG A 91 8.34 8.58 -13.29
CA ARG A 91 8.99 7.64 -14.21
C ARG A 91 8.11 6.47 -14.61
N VAL A 92 7.25 5.99 -13.72
CA VAL A 92 6.32 4.87 -13.98
C VAL A 92 4.95 5.32 -14.48
N SER A 93 4.64 6.62 -14.36
CA SER A 93 3.35 7.18 -14.71
C SER A 93 3.47 8.29 -15.75
N ARG A 94 2.45 8.42 -16.60
CA ARG A 94 2.36 9.48 -17.61
C ARG A 94 1.24 10.47 -17.31
N ASP A 95 0.05 9.97 -17.00
CA ASP A 95 -1.18 10.72 -16.76
C ASP A 95 -1.81 10.39 -15.41
N GLY A 96 -0.98 9.97 -14.45
CA GLY A 96 -1.42 9.43 -13.17
C GLY A 96 -1.75 7.93 -13.20
N LYS A 97 -1.64 7.28 -14.37
CA LYS A 97 -1.81 5.83 -14.51
C LYS A 97 -0.49 5.14 -14.86
N ILE A 98 -0.37 3.89 -14.45
CA ILE A 98 0.68 2.96 -14.85
C ILE A 98 0.20 2.14 -16.05
N ASP A 99 1.03 2.08 -17.10
CA ASP A 99 0.70 1.38 -18.34
C ASP A 99 1.07 -0.11 -18.30
N THR A 100 2.15 -0.47 -17.60
CA THR A 100 2.71 -1.83 -17.65
C THR A 100 2.65 -2.58 -16.32
N LYS A 101 2.53 -3.91 -16.41
CA LYS A 101 2.54 -4.78 -15.23
C LYS A 101 3.86 -4.71 -14.47
N THR A 102 4.98 -4.61 -15.18
CA THR A 102 6.33 -4.53 -14.60
C THR A 102 6.52 -3.27 -13.75
N GLU A 103 6.01 -2.13 -14.20
CA GLU A 103 6.06 -0.88 -13.43
C GLU A 103 5.17 -0.92 -12.18
N LEU A 104 4.00 -1.55 -12.28
CA LEU A 104 3.13 -1.76 -11.11
C LEU A 104 3.80 -2.71 -10.10
N GLU A 105 4.41 -3.79 -10.57
CA GLU A 105 5.18 -4.71 -9.74
C GLU A 105 6.38 -4.02 -9.08
N LEU A 106 7.05 -3.09 -9.78
CA LEU A 106 8.10 -2.25 -9.20
C LEU A 106 7.57 -1.43 -8.01
N ILE A 107 6.45 -0.70 -8.19
CA ILE A 107 5.87 0.12 -7.12
C ILE A 107 5.54 -0.74 -5.90
N VAL A 108 4.88 -1.88 -6.11
CA VAL A 108 4.50 -2.79 -5.02
C VAL A 108 5.74 -3.38 -4.34
N ASN A 109 6.78 -3.73 -5.10
CA ASN A 109 8.03 -4.26 -4.54
C ASN A 109 8.79 -3.19 -3.73
N VAL A 110 8.88 -1.97 -4.24
CA VAL A 110 9.47 -0.83 -3.51
C VAL A 110 8.70 -0.58 -2.21
N LEU A 111 7.37 -0.65 -2.27
CA LEU A 111 6.51 -0.59 -1.09
C LEU A 111 6.69 -1.78 -0.13
N ASP A 112 7.13 -2.94 -0.59
CA ASP A 112 7.33 -4.12 0.27
C ASP A 112 8.73 -4.14 0.92
N LYS A 113 9.69 -3.41 0.34
CA LYS A 113 11.10 -3.43 0.76
C LYS A 113 11.55 -2.25 1.59
N ALA A 114 10.92 -1.09 1.44
CA ALA A 114 11.26 0.04 2.30
C ALA A 114 10.87 -0.24 3.76
N ARG A 115 11.46 0.49 4.69
CA ARG A 115 10.99 0.60 6.08
C ARG A 115 9.87 1.61 6.20
N TRP A 116 9.89 2.63 5.34
CA TRP A 116 8.85 3.64 5.27
C TRP A 116 8.78 4.23 3.86
N ALA A 117 7.56 4.57 3.42
CA ALA A 117 7.30 5.26 2.16
C ALA A 117 6.26 6.37 2.29
N PRO A 118 6.39 7.45 1.48
CA PRO A 118 5.48 8.59 1.53
C PRO A 118 4.04 8.19 1.26
N VAL A 119 3.13 8.82 1.99
CA VAL A 119 1.68 8.72 1.83
C VAL A 119 1.30 8.97 0.38
N SER A 120 1.96 9.91 -0.31
CA SER A 120 1.76 10.14 -1.74
C SER A 120 2.02 8.90 -2.59
N LEU A 121 3.05 8.10 -2.28
CA LEU A 121 3.41 6.89 -3.02
C LEU A 121 2.46 5.73 -2.72
N VAL A 122 2.10 5.54 -1.45
CA VAL A 122 1.09 4.53 -1.04
C VAL A 122 -0.26 4.85 -1.69
N LYS A 123 -0.71 6.11 -1.57
CA LYS A 123 -1.93 6.61 -2.20
C LYS A 123 -1.91 6.37 -3.72
N PHE A 124 -0.82 6.72 -4.39
CA PHE A 124 -0.68 6.50 -5.83
C PHE A 124 -0.85 5.01 -6.19
N ALA A 125 -0.27 4.09 -5.43
CA ALA A 125 -0.43 2.66 -5.65
C ALA A 125 -1.89 2.19 -5.45
N LEU A 126 -2.57 2.67 -4.41
CA LEU A 126 -4.00 2.41 -4.19
C LEU A 126 -4.86 2.98 -5.33
N GLU A 127 -4.52 4.16 -5.85
CA GLU A 127 -5.18 4.78 -6.99
C GLU A 127 -5.06 3.95 -8.27
N GLN A 128 -3.96 3.21 -8.47
CA GLN A 128 -3.84 2.29 -9.61
C GLN A 128 -4.87 1.15 -9.53
N VAL A 129 -5.10 0.61 -8.33
CA VAL A 129 -6.17 -0.38 -8.13
C VAL A 129 -7.54 0.26 -8.35
N LYS A 130 -7.75 1.48 -7.83
CA LYS A 130 -8.99 2.24 -8.08
C LYS A 130 -9.26 2.42 -9.58
N HIS A 131 -8.26 2.83 -10.37
CA HIS A 131 -8.39 2.99 -11.81
C HIS A 131 -8.75 1.66 -12.49
N ALA A 132 -8.11 0.56 -12.09
CA ALA A 132 -8.42 -0.77 -12.62
C ALA A 132 -9.85 -1.21 -12.29
N VAL A 133 -10.35 -0.90 -11.10
CA VAL A 133 -11.73 -1.19 -10.67
C VAL A 133 -12.75 -0.31 -11.38
N VAL A 134 -12.52 1.00 -11.44
CA VAL A 134 -13.47 1.96 -12.02
C VAL A 134 -13.55 1.80 -13.54
N ASP A 135 -12.41 1.73 -14.22
CA ASP A 135 -12.34 1.73 -15.68
C ASP A 135 -12.46 0.30 -16.26
N GLY A 136 -12.16 -0.74 -15.47
CA GLY A 136 -12.07 -2.12 -15.95
C GLY A 136 -10.89 -2.35 -16.90
N ALA A 137 -9.87 -1.49 -16.87
CA ALA A 137 -8.72 -1.51 -17.78
C ALA A 137 -7.39 -1.36 -17.02
N GLY A 138 -6.28 -1.46 -17.74
CA GLY A 138 -4.92 -1.29 -17.21
C GLY A 138 -4.23 -2.61 -16.82
N PRO A 139 -3.02 -2.53 -16.24
CA PRO A 139 -2.13 -3.69 -16.08
C PRO A 139 -2.69 -4.78 -15.14
N LEU A 140 -3.61 -4.44 -14.24
CA LEU A 140 -4.28 -5.41 -13.36
C LEU A 140 -5.38 -6.21 -14.05
N ARG A 141 -5.94 -5.66 -15.14
CA ARG A 141 -7.05 -6.20 -15.93
C ARG A 141 -6.58 -6.82 -17.24
N ASP A 142 -5.35 -6.55 -17.65
CA ASP A 142 -4.80 -7.08 -18.90
C ASP A 142 -4.88 -8.62 -18.94
N GLY A 143 -5.41 -9.15 -20.04
CA GLY A 143 -5.68 -10.58 -20.22
C GLY A 143 -6.77 -11.19 -19.31
N LYS A 144 -7.46 -10.42 -18.47
CA LYS A 144 -8.52 -10.91 -17.58
C LYS A 144 -9.90 -10.40 -18.03
N ALA A 145 -10.88 -11.30 -18.08
CA ALA A 145 -12.27 -10.95 -18.38
C ALA A 145 -13.01 -10.51 -17.11
N ILE A 146 -12.62 -9.37 -16.53
CA ILE A 146 -13.28 -8.79 -15.35
C ILE A 146 -13.97 -7.49 -15.75
N GLU A 147 -15.24 -7.34 -15.36
CA GLU A 147 -16.06 -6.18 -15.72
C GLU A 147 -15.66 -4.94 -14.94
N ALA A 148 -15.81 -3.76 -15.56
CA ALA A 148 -15.66 -2.48 -14.87
C ALA A 148 -16.63 -2.38 -13.69
N ARG A 149 -16.24 -1.61 -12.66
CA ARG A 149 -16.97 -1.44 -11.39
C ARG A 149 -17.13 -2.73 -10.59
N THR A 150 -16.29 -3.72 -10.81
CA THR A 150 -16.22 -4.91 -9.97
C THR A 150 -14.83 -5.06 -9.38
N ILE A 151 -14.72 -5.54 -8.15
CA ILE A 151 -13.43 -5.83 -7.51
C ILE A 151 -13.24 -7.34 -7.40
N SER A 152 -12.08 -7.82 -7.85
CA SER A 152 -11.69 -9.22 -7.78
C SER A 152 -10.91 -9.51 -6.50
N GLU A 153 -10.88 -10.77 -6.07
CA GLU A 153 -10.11 -11.18 -4.88
C GLU A 153 -8.62 -10.83 -5.00
N GLY A 154 -8.01 -11.00 -6.17
CA GLY A 154 -6.61 -10.63 -6.39
C GLY A 154 -6.33 -9.12 -6.26
N GLU A 155 -7.32 -8.27 -6.52
CA GLU A 155 -7.19 -6.82 -6.27
C GLU A 155 -7.35 -6.49 -4.79
N VAL A 156 -8.25 -7.19 -4.09
CA VAL A 156 -8.37 -7.09 -2.62
C VAL A 156 -7.05 -7.51 -1.96
N ASP A 157 -6.44 -8.60 -2.43
CA ASP A 157 -5.14 -9.07 -1.92
C ASP A 157 -4.01 -8.06 -2.18
N LEU A 158 -4.03 -7.42 -3.34
CA LEU A 158 -3.07 -6.36 -3.66
C LEU A 158 -3.27 -5.13 -2.76
N LEU A 159 -4.50 -4.67 -2.57
CA LEU A 159 -4.80 -3.56 -1.64
C LEU A 159 -4.34 -3.90 -0.23
N ARG A 160 -4.61 -5.12 0.24
CA ARG A 160 -4.14 -5.60 1.54
C ARG A 160 -2.62 -5.55 1.64
N ARG A 161 -1.92 -6.01 0.61
CA ARG A 161 -0.45 -5.97 0.57
C ARG A 161 0.08 -4.54 0.59
N ILE A 162 -0.53 -3.61 -0.15
CA ILE A 162 -0.14 -2.19 -0.17
C ILE A 162 -0.36 -1.53 1.20
N LEU A 163 -1.54 -1.71 1.80
CA LEU A 163 -1.90 -1.10 3.09
C LEU A 163 -1.03 -1.61 4.26
N TYR A 164 -0.55 -2.85 4.18
CA TYR A 164 0.19 -3.50 5.28
C TYR A 164 1.68 -3.73 5.00
N ALA A 165 2.21 -3.17 3.91
CA ALA A 165 3.59 -3.40 3.48
C ALA A 165 4.65 -2.95 4.51
N PHE A 166 4.33 -1.97 5.37
CA PHE A 166 5.28 -1.32 6.28
C PHE A 166 4.90 -1.35 7.76
N ALA A 167 4.04 -2.29 8.19
CA ALA A 167 3.64 -2.41 9.61
C ALA A 167 4.76 -3.00 10.52
N GLY A 168 6.01 -2.56 10.34
CA GLY A 168 7.17 -2.93 11.13
C GLY A 168 7.62 -1.78 12.04
N ASP A 169 7.55 -2.01 13.36
CA ASP A 169 7.98 -1.15 14.48
C ASP A 169 7.29 0.21 14.67
N GLY A 170 6.50 0.69 13.71
CA GLY A 170 5.67 1.89 13.87
C GLY A 170 4.34 1.68 13.16
N ASN A 171 3.33 1.20 13.88
CA ASN A 171 1.96 1.02 13.38
C ASN A 171 1.35 2.39 13.03
N VAL A 172 1.69 2.94 11.86
CA VAL A 172 0.94 4.09 11.32
C VAL A 172 -0.39 3.54 10.85
N ALA A 173 -1.47 3.98 11.52
CA ALA A 173 -2.82 3.68 11.08
C ALA A 173 -3.01 4.18 9.64
N VAL A 174 -3.87 3.49 8.88
CA VAL A 174 -4.22 3.89 7.51
C VAL A 174 -4.51 5.39 7.49
N THR A 175 -3.79 6.12 6.63
CA THR A 175 -3.88 7.58 6.65
C THR A 175 -5.21 8.06 6.08
N ARG A 176 -5.57 9.31 6.33
CA ARG A 176 -6.77 9.92 5.73
C ARG A 176 -6.78 9.79 4.20
N ALA A 177 -5.63 10.01 3.57
CA ALA A 177 -5.48 9.98 2.13
C ALA A 177 -5.67 8.57 1.54
N GLU A 178 -5.19 7.53 2.24
CA GLU A 178 -5.40 6.13 1.87
C GLU A 178 -6.86 5.72 2.04
N ALA A 179 -7.46 6.08 3.18
CA ALA A 179 -8.86 5.79 3.46
C ALA A 179 -9.80 6.48 2.45
N ASP A 180 -9.48 7.69 1.99
CA ASP A 180 -10.22 8.36 0.92
C ASP A 180 -10.26 7.53 -0.38
N VAL A 181 -9.15 6.86 -0.74
CA VAL A 181 -9.12 5.97 -1.91
C VAL A 181 -9.99 4.73 -1.69
N LEU A 182 -10.00 4.16 -0.48
CA LEU A 182 -10.86 3.01 -0.16
C LEU A 182 -12.35 3.38 -0.28
N PHE A 183 -12.76 4.53 0.23
CA PHE A 183 -14.11 5.05 0.05
C PHE A 183 -14.46 5.29 -1.43
N ASP A 184 -13.53 5.82 -2.23
CA ASP A 184 -13.76 6.01 -3.66
C ASP A 184 -13.97 4.67 -4.39
N ILE A 185 -13.22 3.62 -4.02
CA ILE A 185 -13.39 2.27 -4.56
C ILE A 185 -14.75 1.71 -4.15
N ASP A 186 -15.11 1.84 -2.88
CA ASP A 186 -16.38 1.34 -2.34
C ASP A 186 -17.59 1.98 -3.04
N GLU A 187 -17.55 3.30 -3.22
CA GLU A 187 -18.56 4.07 -3.95
C GLU A 187 -18.66 3.57 -5.40
N ALA A 188 -17.52 3.35 -6.07
CA ALA A 188 -17.49 2.90 -7.46
C ALA A 188 -18.08 1.50 -7.69
N ILE A 189 -18.01 0.62 -6.69
CA ILE A 189 -18.52 -0.77 -6.78
C ILE A 189 -19.85 -0.98 -6.05
N SER A 190 -20.42 0.06 -5.45
CA SER A 190 -21.64 0.00 -4.63
C SER A 190 -22.86 -0.63 -5.35
N ALA A 191 -22.93 -0.51 -6.69
CA ALA A 191 -23.98 -1.08 -7.52
C ALA A 191 -23.74 -2.55 -7.95
N SER A 192 -22.55 -3.07 -7.71
CA SER A 192 -22.13 -4.42 -8.09
C SER A 192 -22.48 -5.46 -7.03
N ALA A 193 -22.30 -6.74 -7.36
CA ALA A 193 -22.50 -7.81 -6.41
C ALA A 193 -21.55 -7.63 -5.19
N PRO A 194 -22.04 -7.78 -3.96
CA PRO A 194 -21.20 -7.66 -2.77
C PRO A 194 -20.03 -8.64 -2.82
N ASN A 195 -18.81 -8.12 -2.60
CA ASN A 195 -17.61 -8.94 -2.44
C ASN A 195 -17.29 -9.02 -0.93
N PRO A 196 -17.39 -10.22 -0.31
CA PRO A 196 -17.11 -10.38 1.12
C PRO A 196 -15.66 -10.04 1.49
N ALA A 197 -14.69 -10.38 0.64
CA ALA A 197 -13.27 -10.09 0.89
C ALA A 197 -13.00 -8.58 0.87
N TRP A 198 -13.64 -7.85 -0.05
CA TRP A 198 -13.60 -6.39 -0.06
C TRP A 198 -14.22 -5.79 1.20
N THR A 199 -15.42 -6.26 1.56
CA THR A 199 -16.14 -5.75 2.73
C THR A 199 -15.33 -5.95 4.00
N ASP A 200 -14.71 -7.11 4.17
CA ASP A 200 -13.83 -7.41 5.30
C ASP A 200 -12.63 -6.46 5.35
N LEU A 201 -11.91 -6.30 4.24
CA LEU A 201 -10.77 -5.38 4.15
C LEU A 201 -11.18 -3.94 4.46
N PHE A 202 -12.27 -3.46 3.85
CA PHE A 202 -12.77 -2.11 4.04
C PHE A 202 -13.13 -1.84 5.51
N VAL A 203 -13.93 -2.73 6.12
CA VAL A 203 -14.34 -2.57 7.52
C VAL A 203 -13.12 -2.56 8.44
N LYS A 204 -12.17 -3.48 8.26
CA LYS A 204 -10.94 -3.55 9.08
C LYS A 204 -10.05 -2.32 8.92
N ALA A 205 -9.80 -1.91 7.67
CA ALA A 205 -8.97 -0.75 7.39
C ALA A 205 -9.57 0.52 8.00
N ILE A 206 -10.85 0.78 7.77
CA ILE A 206 -11.52 1.97 8.30
C ILE A 206 -11.68 1.89 9.82
N ALA A 207 -12.02 0.73 10.39
CA ALA A 207 -12.07 0.56 11.84
C ALA A 207 -10.73 0.87 12.51
N ASN A 208 -9.61 0.43 11.92
CA ASN A 208 -8.28 0.74 12.42
C ASN A 208 -8.04 2.26 12.47
N VAL A 209 -8.41 2.99 11.41
CA VAL A 209 -8.38 4.46 11.40
C VAL A 209 -9.16 5.04 12.57
N MET A 210 -10.35 4.51 12.85
CA MET A 210 -11.21 5.01 13.91
C MET A 210 -10.68 4.74 15.31
N MET A 211 -10.09 3.57 15.51
CA MET A 211 -9.48 3.20 16.78
C MET A 211 -8.26 4.09 17.04
N ALA A 212 -7.40 4.29 16.04
CA ALA A 212 -6.26 5.19 16.13
C ALA A 212 -6.68 6.64 16.44
N ALA A 213 -7.68 7.17 15.73
CA ALA A 213 -8.22 8.50 15.98
C ALA A 213 -8.86 8.66 17.38
N SER A 214 -9.31 7.55 17.97
CA SER A 214 -9.88 7.51 19.33
C SER A 214 -8.82 7.27 20.42
N GLY A 215 -7.53 7.19 20.06
CA GLY A 215 -6.41 7.02 20.99
C GLY A 215 -6.10 5.57 21.38
N TYR A 216 -6.55 4.60 20.59
CA TYR A 216 -6.20 3.19 20.74
C TYR A 216 -5.02 2.83 19.83
N ALA A 217 -4.18 1.91 20.30
CA ALA A 217 -3.11 1.35 19.48
C ALA A 217 -3.48 -0.03 18.96
N VAL A 218 -3.10 -0.32 17.71
CA VAL A 218 -2.92 -1.69 17.24
C VAL A 218 -1.75 -2.29 18.05
N PRO A 219 -1.86 -3.53 18.56
CA PRO A 219 -0.78 -4.16 19.30
C PRO A 219 0.48 -4.25 18.44
N SER A 220 1.63 -4.12 19.08
CA SER A 220 2.90 -4.32 18.40
C SER A 220 3.01 -5.76 17.89
N ARG A 221 3.82 -5.97 16.86
CA ARG A 221 4.13 -7.31 16.31
C ARG A 221 4.52 -8.30 17.42
N GLU A 222 5.29 -7.86 18.40
CA GLU A 222 5.74 -8.71 19.51
C GLU A 222 4.59 -9.09 20.44
N GLU A 223 3.62 -8.18 20.66
CA GLU A 223 2.44 -8.44 21.46
C GLU A 223 1.45 -9.38 20.75
N ALA A 224 1.23 -9.18 19.46
CA ALA A 224 0.43 -10.07 18.62
C ALA A 224 1.01 -11.49 18.63
N LEU A 225 2.32 -11.63 18.41
CA LEU A 225 3.01 -12.93 18.47
C LEU A 225 3.00 -13.55 19.87
N ARG A 226 3.08 -12.74 20.94
CA ARG A 226 2.93 -13.23 22.32
C ARG A 226 1.51 -13.74 22.59
N GLN A 227 0.49 -13.08 22.05
CA GLN A 227 -0.90 -13.49 22.15
C GLN A 227 -1.15 -14.78 21.35
N GLU A 228 -0.63 -14.90 20.12
CA GLU A 228 -0.67 -16.13 19.32
C GLU A 228 0.08 -17.29 19.99
N ALA A 229 1.28 -17.05 20.55
CA ALA A 229 2.03 -18.08 21.27
C ALA A 229 1.35 -18.59 22.56
N THR A 230 0.37 -17.84 23.06
CA THR A 230 -0.46 -18.22 24.21
C THR A 230 -1.65 -19.10 23.78
N LEU A 231 -2.03 -19.05 22.49
CA LEU A 231 -3.04 -19.93 21.88
C LEU A 231 -2.30 -21.18 21.38
N GLU A 232 -2.54 -22.34 22.02
CA GLU A 232 -1.81 -23.59 21.76
C GLU A 232 -1.93 -24.06 20.29
N GLU A 233 -0.87 -23.89 19.50
CA GLU A 233 -0.29 -24.89 18.57
C GLU A 233 0.97 -24.31 17.84
N PRO A 234 2.19 -24.80 18.11
CA PRO A 234 3.43 -24.15 17.66
C PRO A 234 4.11 -24.91 16.52
N GLU A 235 3.61 -24.85 15.28
CA GLU A 235 4.37 -25.36 14.12
C GLU A 235 4.18 -24.48 12.90
N GLU A 236 4.94 -23.39 12.83
CA GLU A 236 5.74 -22.94 11.66
C GLU A 236 6.22 -21.51 11.94
N GLN A 237 7.50 -21.24 11.71
CA GLN A 237 8.05 -19.87 11.82
C GLN A 237 7.46 -19.01 10.70
N THR A 238 6.31 -18.40 10.98
CA THR A 238 5.58 -17.54 10.05
C THR A 238 6.20 -16.15 10.02
N SER A 239 6.41 -15.64 8.80
CA SER A 239 6.90 -14.29 8.51
C SER A 239 6.11 -13.20 9.29
N VAL A 240 6.74 -12.04 9.54
CA VAL A 240 6.09 -10.85 10.14
C VAL A 240 4.76 -10.51 9.45
N LEU A 241 4.76 -10.58 8.12
CA LEU A 241 3.57 -10.37 7.30
C LEU A 241 2.55 -11.48 7.51
N ALA A 242 2.96 -12.72 7.75
CA ALA A 242 2.05 -13.85 7.98
C ALA A 242 1.34 -13.78 9.34
N ALA A 243 1.97 -13.22 10.38
CA ALA A 243 1.35 -12.98 11.69
C ALA A 243 0.37 -11.77 11.69
N LEU A 244 0.65 -10.73 10.90
CA LEU A 244 -0.31 -9.65 10.68
C LEU A 244 -1.43 -10.08 9.73
N LEU A 245 -1.11 -10.87 8.71
CA LEU A 245 -2.10 -11.50 7.86
C LEU A 245 -2.95 -12.51 8.64
N SER A 246 -2.43 -13.23 9.63
CA SER A 246 -3.24 -14.12 10.49
C SER A 246 -4.18 -13.33 11.39
N MET A 247 -3.79 -12.15 11.89
CA MET A 247 -4.71 -11.21 12.58
C MET A 247 -5.74 -10.58 11.64
N VAL A 248 -5.40 -10.37 10.37
CA VAL A 248 -6.33 -9.90 9.34
C VAL A 248 -7.18 -11.04 8.79
N GLN A 249 -6.74 -12.29 8.89
CA GLN A 249 -7.49 -13.50 8.53
C GLN A 249 -8.30 -14.06 9.69
N SER A 250 -8.03 -13.60 10.92
CA SER A 250 -8.81 -13.96 12.08
C SER A 250 -10.19 -13.29 12.06
N ASN A 251 -11.13 -13.91 12.75
CA ASN A 251 -12.52 -13.46 12.78
C ASN A 251 -12.61 -12.07 13.42
N LEU A 252 -13.51 -11.19 12.93
CA LEU A 252 -13.64 -9.79 13.39
C LEU A 252 -13.73 -9.63 14.92
N ALA A 253 -14.26 -10.65 15.61
CA ALA A 253 -14.36 -10.72 17.08
C ALA A 253 -13.01 -10.87 17.80
N SER A 254 -11.96 -11.39 17.14
CA SER A 254 -10.62 -11.61 17.74
C SER A 254 -9.66 -10.44 17.53
N VAL A 255 -9.99 -9.52 16.62
CA VAL A 255 -9.23 -8.27 16.39
C VAL A 255 -9.38 -7.33 17.59
N GLN A 256 -10.50 -7.41 18.31
CA GLN A 256 -10.89 -6.54 19.42
C GLN A 256 -10.03 -6.72 20.68
N ASP A 257 -9.76 -7.96 21.10
CA ASP A 257 -8.93 -8.27 22.28
C ASP A 257 -7.47 -7.81 22.12
N ALA A 258 -7.10 -7.46 20.90
CA ALA A 258 -5.76 -7.05 20.53
C ALA A 258 -5.51 -5.55 20.81
N TYR A 259 -6.52 -4.67 20.76
CA TYR A 259 -6.36 -3.22 20.94
C TYR A 259 -6.33 -2.81 22.41
N HIS A 260 -5.36 -2.00 22.80
CA HIS A 260 -5.30 -1.39 24.13
C HIS A 260 -5.41 0.13 24.09
N ASP A 261 -5.95 0.69 25.19
CA ASP A 261 -5.99 2.13 25.38
C ASP A 261 -4.57 2.65 25.62
N GLN A 262 -4.13 3.62 24.83
CA GLN A 262 -2.80 4.17 24.96
C GLN A 262 -2.70 4.99 26.25
N THR A 263 -1.66 4.73 27.03
CA THR A 263 -1.24 5.61 28.11
C THR A 263 -0.82 6.98 27.56
N VAL A 264 -0.78 7.99 28.43
CA VAL A 264 -0.32 9.35 28.05
C VAL A 264 1.10 9.31 27.47
N GLU A 265 1.94 8.42 27.98
CA GLU A 265 3.31 8.20 27.50
C GLU A 265 3.31 7.57 26.10
N GLU A 266 2.57 6.48 25.88
CA GLU A 266 2.46 5.85 24.56
C GLU A 266 1.91 6.81 23.49
N ARG A 267 0.91 7.64 23.83
CA ARG A 267 0.42 8.70 22.94
C ARG A 267 1.48 9.76 22.64
N ALA A 268 2.36 10.06 23.59
CA ALA A 268 3.47 10.98 23.36
C ALA A 268 4.54 10.34 22.46
N LEU A 269 4.87 9.07 22.67
CA LEU A 269 5.81 8.33 21.80
C LEU A 269 5.28 8.20 20.38
N ALA A 270 4.00 7.85 20.19
CA ALA A 270 3.39 7.74 18.88
C ALA A 270 3.45 9.06 18.10
N ARG A 271 3.19 10.20 18.76
CA ARG A 271 3.33 11.53 18.15
C ARG A 271 4.77 11.86 17.76
N LEU A 272 5.75 11.48 18.59
CA LEU A 272 7.17 11.69 18.25
C LEU A 272 7.62 10.81 17.08
N GLU A 273 7.11 9.58 17.00
CA GLU A 273 7.37 8.68 15.88
C GLU A 273 6.77 9.22 14.58
N HIS A 274 5.52 9.69 14.64
CA HIS A 274 4.86 10.38 13.53
C HIS A 274 5.68 11.58 13.05
N GLN A 275 6.11 12.47 13.97
CA GLN A 275 6.96 13.61 13.62
C GLN A 275 8.31 13.19 13.02
N ARG A 276 8.94 12.13 13.56
CA ARG A 276 10.19 11.58 13.03
C ARG A 276 10.01 11.17 11.59
N ILE A 277 8.91 10.48 11.30
CA ILE A 277 8.56 10.05 9.96
C ILE A 277 8.40 11.26 9.04
N GLU A 278 7.57 12.24 9.38
CA GLU A 278 7.36 13.45 8.56
C GLU A 278 8.67 14.17 8.23
N ILE A 279 9.60 14.22 9.19
CA ILE A 279 10.93 14.81 9.00
C ILE A 279 11.78 14.00 8.02
N ILE A 280 11.83 12.67 8.19
CA ILE A 280 12.62 11.81 7.31
C ILE A 280 12.09 11.88 5.88
N THR A 281 10.78 11.94 5.75
CA THR A 281 10.10 11.69 4.49
C THR A 281 9.75 12.98 3.78
N HIS A 282 9.82 14.10 4.50
CA HIS A 282 9.50 15.43 3.99
C HIS A 282 8.04 15.53 3.51
N GLU A 283 7.15 14.82 4.19
CA GLU A 283 5.72 14.81 3.91
C GLU A 283 4.92 14.90 5.22
N GLU A 284 3.92 15.78 5.24
CA GLU A 284 2.98 15.89 6.36
C GLU A 284 1.97 14.74 6.29
N ILE A 285 1.74 14.08 7.43
CA ILE A 285 0.82 12.94 7.50
C ILE A 285 -0.46 13.43 8.16
N THR A 286 -1.51 13.56 7.37
CA THR A 286 -2.82 13.92 7.89
C THR A 286 -3.52 12.71 8.51
N GLU A 287 -3.71 12.76 9.83
CA GLU A 287 -4.56 11.80 10.54
C GLU A 287 -6.03 11.98 10.14
N ALA A 288 -6.77 10.88 10.14
CA ALA A 288 -8.20 10.91 9.90
C ALA A 288 -8.95 11.18 11.20
N GLU A 289 -9.86 12.14 11.17
CA GLU A 289 -10.66 12.54 12.33
C GLU A 289 -12.08 11.97 12.26
N ALA A 290 -12.69 11.76 13.43
CA ALA A 290 -14.07 11.30 13.55
C ALA A 290 -15.06 12.09 12.68
N THR A 291 -14.96 13.42 12.69
CA THR A 291 -15.85 14.29 11.90
C THR A 291 -15.64 14.13 10.39
N TRP A 292 -14.39 13.94 9.95
CA TRP A 292 -14.11 13.67 8.54
C TRP A 292 -14.69 12.31 8.12
N LEU A 293 -14.56 11.26 8.94
CA LEU A 293 -15.13 9.95 8.60
C LEU A 293 -16.66 10.03 8.44
N VAL A 294 -17.34 10.70 9.36
CA VAL A 294 -18.80 10.93 9.26
C VAL A 294 -19.17 11.63 7.96
N SER A 295 -18.33 12.54 7.46
CA SER A 295 -18.58 13.22 6.18
C SER A 295 -18.41 12.33 4.95
N ARG A 296 -17.66 11.22 5.06
CA ARG A 296 -17.47 10.24 3.98
C ARG A 296 -18.56 9.18 3.98
N LEU A 297 -19.05 8.76 5.14
CA LEU A 297 -20.12 7.77 5.27
C LEU A 297 -21.41 8.25 4.59
N GLY A 298 -21.90 7.47 3.62
CA GLY A 298 -23.18 7.74 2.95
C GLY A 298 -23.18 9.06 2.18
N ARG A 299 -22.03 9.49 1.65
CA ARG A 299 -21.84 10.74 0.89
C ARG A 299 -22.77 10.86 -0.33
N ASP A 300 -23.12 9.74 -0.95
CA ASP A 300 -24.04 9.62 -2.08
C ASP A 300 -25.54 9.57 -1.66
N GLY A 301 -25.80 9.67 -0.35
CA GLY A 301 -27.13 9.59 0.25
C GLY A 301 -27.63 8.16 0.50
N ARG A 302 -26.82 7.12 0.27
CA ARG A 302 -27.18 5.72 0.54
C ARG A 302 -25.98 4.94 1.07
N LEU A 303 -26.14 4.21 2.17
CA LEU A 303 -25.05 3.36 2.64
C LEU A 303 -24.80 2.17 1.70
N SER A 304 -23.55 2.01 1.27
CA SER A 304 -23.09 0.82 0.57
C SER A 304 -23.19 -0.43 1.47
N PRO A 305 -23.15 -1.67 0.93
CA PRO A 305 -23.08 -2.88 1.74
C PRO A 305 -21.91 -2.87 2.74
N SER A 306 -20.75 -2.34 2.34
CA SER A 306 -19.56 -2.29 3.20
C SER A 306 -19.64 -1.18 4.24
N GLU A 307 -20.23 -0.03 3.92
CA GLU A 307 -20.54 1.01 4.91
C GLU A 307 -21.59 0.53 5.93
N LYS A 308 -22.62 -0.20 5.51
CA LYS A 308 -23.57 -0.84 6.44
C LYS A 308 -22.88 -1.84 7.35
N ALA A 309 -21.97 -2.65 6.81
CA ALA A 309 -21.16 -3.58 7.60
C ALA A 309 -20.27 -2.83 8.61
N LEU A 310 -19.67 -1.71 8.22
CA LEU A 310 -18.87 -0.86 9.10
C LEU A 310 -19.72 -0.25 10.22
N VAL A 311 -20.88 0.33 9.90
CA VAL A 311 -21.83 0.88 10.89
C VAL A 311 -22.29 -0.22 11.86
N SER A 312 -22.61 -1.41 11.36
CA SER A 312 -22.96 -2.56 12.20
C SER A 312 -21.81 -2.97 13.11
N TYR A 313 -20.59 -3.07 12.58
CA TYR A 313 -19.39 -3.37 13.35
C TYR A 313 -19.19 -2.34 14.47
N LEU A 314 -19.16 -1.04 14.14
CA LEU A 314 -19.01 0.05 15.11
C LEU A 314 -20.13 0.03 16.18
N ASN A 315 -21.38 -0.28 15.82
CA ASN A 315 -22.47 -0.40 16.79
C ASN A 315 -22.28 -1.53 17.81
N HIS A 316 -21.68 -2.66 17.41
CA HIS A 316 -21.37 -3.75 18.34
C HIS A 316 -20.20 -3.36 19.28
N GLU A 317 -19.28 -2.53 18.79
CA GLU A 317 -18.07 -2.07 19.50
C GLU A 317 -18.31 -0.82 20.40
N SER A 318 -19.58 -0.42 20.58
CA SER A 318 -20.07 0.90 21.03
C SER A 318 -19.47 1.57 22.29
N PRO A 319 -18.94 0.91 23.34
CA PRO A 319 -18.54 1.64 24.54
C PRO A 319 -17.29 2.53 24.41
N ARG A 320 -16.52 2.40 23.31
CA ARG A 320 -15.17 2.99 23.18
C ARG A 320 -14.99 3.92 21.98
N ILE A 321 -16.06 4.15 21.22
CA ILE A 321 -16.02 4.93 19.98
C ILE A 321 -16.22 6.42 20.30
N HIS A 322 -15.53 7.30 19.56
CA HIS A 322 -15.68 8.75 19.69
C HIS A 322 -17.16 9.19 19.58
N PRO A 323 -17.69 10.04 20.49
CA PRO A 323 -19.13 10.36 20.59
C PRO A 323 -19.79 10.84 19.28
N VAL A 324 -19.06 11.62 18.47
CA VAL A 324 -19.53 12.13 17.16
C VAL A 324 -19.86 10.99 16.19
N LEU A 325 -19.14 9.88 16.26
CA LEU A 325 -19.40 8.71 15.43
C LEU A 325 -20.59 7.94 15.96
N THR A 326 -20.71 7.77 17.27
CA THR A 326 -21.88 7.13 17.88
C THR A 326 -23.16 7.84 17.42
N GLU A 327 -23.20 9.17 17.47
CA GLU A 327 -24.33 9.95 16.98
C GLU A 327 -24.57 9.79 15.47
N ALA A 328 -23.52 9.74 14.66
CA ALA A 328 -23.64 9.54 13.21
C ALA A 328 -24.11 8.13 12.85
N VAL A 329 -23.54 7.12 13.48
CA VAL A 329 -23.86 5.70 13.31
C VAL A 329 -25.30 5.43 13.76
N CYS A 330 -25.77 6.02 14.87
CA CYS A 330 -27.19 5.95 15.25
C CYS A 330 -28.10 6.57 14.20
N ARG A 331 -27.81 7.78 13.71
CA ARG A 331 -28.61 8.45 12.67
C ARG A 331 -28.66 7.66 11.36
N LEU A 332 -27.55 7.06 10.98
CA LEU A 332 -27.42 6.28 9.75
C LEU A 332 -28.06 4.90 9.88
N GLY A 333 -27.96 4.26 11.05
CA GLY A 333 -28.61 2.98 11.35
C GLY A 333 -30.14 3.06 11.35
N ASP A 334 -30.72 4.19 11.80
CA ASP A 334 -32.16 4.42 11.76
C ASP A 334 -32.70 4.69 10.34
N ALA A 335 -31.83 5.00 9.38
CA ALA A 335 -32.17 5.33 7.99
C ALA A 335 -31.87 4.21 6.98
N ALA A 336 -31.20 3.13 7.40
CA ALA A 336 -30.64 2.07 6.55
C ALA A 336 -31.57 0.89 6.24
#